data_AF-W7C7D0-F1
#
_entry.id   AF-W7C7D0-F1
#
_cell.length_a   1.000
_cell.length_b   1.000
_cell.length_c   1.000
_cell.angle_alpha   90.00
_cell.angle_beta   90.00
_cell.angle_gamma   90.00
#
_symmetry.space_group_name_H-M   'P 1'
#
loop_
_entity.id
_entity.type
_entity.pdbx_description
1 polymer ?
#
loop_
_entity_poly.entity_id
_entity_poly.type
_entity_poly.pdbx_seq_one_letter_code
_entity_poly.pdbx_strand_id
1 'polypeptide(L)'
;MNKVMRKTGVLLLAANIFVASTISISPLGAQAANETVQVSSYEMTKAEVYALFINRNPSNDIRDGLNYVPVNDAIEAVSLLEDTTQQTELRAILDKAITQLTAKIKTSLTIETTLNGATEITGELVSQTAFIAEVYNAAGEKIAMTTGMATGNNTYRVALNHVNRYNEDGTWRDMGAVTLEKGMKVKVYVNLLRSNGQRFVATTLTQDVIGIPYEEAVAAVSALFLNDDPKEMVALTTSKASVEEAQRKVNILTPAPEKEVLQGYVDKAETLVGARDAFEKITLSADHKAATFALNNAEQSYYTYQITVNGKSVQTTSSVDGAIKKCCNVE
;
A
#
# COMPACT_ATOMS: atom_id res chain seq x y z
N MET A 1 29.49 4.48 -3.73
CA MET A 1 30.46 3.52 -4.32
C MET A 1 29.75 2.85 -5.50
N ASN A 2 30.13 2.91 -6.78
CA ASN A 2 31.32 3.39 -7.48
C ASN A 2 30.85 3.78 -8.91
N LYS A 3 30.51 5.06 -9.17
CA LYS A 3 29.85 5.52 -10.43
C LYS A 3 30.82 5.95 -11.55
N VAL A 4 32.13 5.77 -11.35
CA VAL A 4 33.19 6.21 -12.29
C VAL A 4 33.61 5.10 -13.29
N MET A 5 33.15 3.85 -13.12
CA MET A 5 33.59 2.75 -13.99
C MET A 5 32.85 2.64 -15.35
N ARG A 6 31.79 3.41 -15.62
CA ARG A 6 31.11 3.32 -16.93
C ARG A 6 31.89 3.94 -18.10
N LYS A 7 32.99 4.66 -17.84
CA LYS A 7 33.93 5.14 -18.88
C LYS A 7 35.08 4.17 -19.20
N THR A 8 35.16 3.03 -18.51
CA THR A 8 36.25 2.03 -18.69
C THR A 8 35.73 0.60 -18.72
N GLY A 9 34.59 0.37 -19.41
CA GLY A 9 33.98 -0.95 -19.58
C GLY A 9 34.78 -1.92 -20.46
N VAL A 10 36.03 -2.20 -20.09
CA VAL A 10 36.67 -3.50 -20.37
C VAL A 10 36.34 -4.37 -19.16
N LEU A 11 35.27 -5.16 -19.26
CA LEU A 11 35.04 -6.24 -18.31
C LEU A 11 34.90 -7.55 -19.07
N LEU A 12 35.99 -8.32 -18.95
CA LEU A 12 36.15 -9.69 -19.39
C LEU A 12 34.98 -10.56 -18.90
N LEU A 13 34.31 -11.25 -19.81
CA LEU A 13 33.75 -12.56 -19.49
C LEU A 13 34.34 -13.62 -20.43
N ALA A 14 35.13 -14.49 -19.80
CA ALA A 14 35.47 -15.88 -20.17
C ALA A 14 36.19 -16.15 -21.50
N ALA A 15 37.52 -16.29 -21.45
CA ALA A 15 38.22 -17.60 -21.47
C ALA A 15 39.71 -17.44 -21.84
N ASN A 16 40.57 -18.12 -21.08
CA ASN A 16 41.92 -18.59 -21.41
C ASN A 16 43.07 -17.59 -21.65
N ILE A 17 43.92 -17.48 -20.61
CA ILE A 17 45.38 -17.71 -20.63
C ILE A 17 46.10 -17.41 -21.96
N PHE A 18 46.90 -16.34 -22.03
CA PHE A 18 48.36 -16.48 -22.16
C PHE A 18 49.11 -15.16 -21.94
N VAL A 19 50.31 -15.35 -21.43
CA VAL A 19 51.26 -14.38 -20.91
C VAL A 19 52.00 -13.67 -22.04
N ALA A 20 52.43 -12.44 -21.73
CA ALA A 20 53.31 -11.54 -22.47
C ALA A 20 54.29 -12.18 -23.47
N SER A 21 54.43 -11.55 -24.64
CA SER A 21 55.75 -11.40 -25.28
C SER A 21 55.75 -10.24 -26.28
N THR A 22 56.95 -9.71 -26.41
CA THR A 22 57.38 -8.44 -26.96
C THR A 22 57.23 -8.27 -28.47
N ILE A 23 57.18 -7.00 -28.87
CA ILE A 23 57.29 -6.42 -30.22
C ILE A 23 58.32 -7.16 -31.09
N SER A 24 57.90 -7.63 -32.27
CA SER A 24 58.79 -7.87 -33.41
C SER A 24 58.08 -7.47 -34.72
N ILE A 25 58.88 -6.94 -35.64
CA ILE A 25 58.48 -6.17 -36.82
C ILE A 25 58.48 -7.11 -38.04
N SER A 26 57.60 -6.82 -39.02
CA SER A 26 57.53 -7.26 -40.45
C SER A 26 56.59 -8.42 -40.82
N PRO A 27 56.14 -8.56 -42.10
CA PRO A 27 55.73 -7.58 -43.12
C PRO A 27 54.28 -7.82 -43.64
N LEU A 28 53.82 -7.00 -44.60
CA LEU A 28 52.50 -7.07 -45.26
C LEU A 28 52.17 -8.48 -45.80
N GLY A 29 51.15 -9.12 -45.21
CA GLY A 29 50.57 -10.37 -45.70
C GLY A 29 50.01 -11.21 -44.56
N ALA A 30 48.68 -11.42 -44.55
CA ALA A 30 47.92 -12.18 -43.54
C ALA A 30 47.74 -11.51 -42.17
N GLN A 31 46.91 -10.46 -42.13
CA GLN A 31 46.24 -10.02 -40.90
C GLN A 31 44.73 -10.01 -41.13
N ALA A 32 44.18 -11.20 -41.37
CA ALA A 32 42.77 -11.46 -41.18
C ALA A 32 42.63 -12.30 -39.90
N ALA A 33 41.65 -11.92 -39.08
CA ALA A 33 41.21 -12.59 -37.85
C ALA A 33 42.04 -12.36 -36.58
N ASN A 34 42.03 -11.12 -36.08
CA ASN A 34 41.82 -10.89 -34.65
C ASN A 34 41.08 -9.56 -34.42
N GLU A 35 39.85 -9.47 -34.95
CA GLU A 35 38.93 -8.39 -34.57
C GLU A 35 38.28 -8.76 -33.24
N THR A 36 38.81 -8.20 -32.15
CA THR A 36 37.99 -7.99 -30.95
C THR A 36 36.93 -6.97 -31.34
N VAL A 37 35.67 -7.40 -31.50
CA VAL A 37 34.56 -6.49 -31.80
C VAL A 37 34.37 -5.56 -30.60
N GLN A 38 34.94 -4.36 -30.67
CA GLN A 38 34.57 -3.29 -29.74
C GLN A 38 33.13 -2.89 -30.04
N VAL A 39 32.21 -3.29 -29.16
CA VAL A 39 30.83 -2.81 -29.20
C VAL A 39 30.86 -1.33 -28.85
N SER A 40 30.37 -0.48 -29.75
CA SER A 40 30.37 0.97 -29.53
C SER A 40 29.46 1.36 -28.36
N SER A 41 29.73 2.52 -27.75
CA SER A 41 28.85 3.09 -26.71
C SER A 41 27.40 3.24 -27.20
N TYR A 42 27.22 3.50 -28.49
CA TYR A 42 25.91 3.56 -29.14
C TYR A 42 25.20 2.21 -29.10
N GLU A 43 25.82 1.10 -29.53
CA GLU A 43 25.15 -0.20 -29.56
C GLU A 43 24.77 -0.70 -28.15
N MET A 44 25.60 -0.40 -27.14
CA MET A 44 25.25 -0.68 -25.74
C MET A 44 24.04 0.14 -25.28
N THR A 45 24.03 1.44 -25.57
CA THR A 45 22.93 2.35 -25.19
C THR A 45 21.64 1.98 -25.91
N LYS A 46 21.75 1.64 -27.20
CA LYS A 46 20.63 1.15 -28.01
C LYS A 46 20.03 -0.13 -27.43
N ALA A 47 20.86 -1.09 -27.04
CA ALA A 47 20.39 -2.32 -26.40
C ALA A 47 19.64 -2.05 -25.08
N GLU A 48 20.07 -1.07 -24.29
CA GLU A 48 19.41 -0.64 -23.05
C GLU A 48 18.05 0.01 -23.33
N VAL A 49 17.99 0.95 -24.28
CA VAL A 49 16.74 1.59 -24.73
C VAL A 49 15.76 0.56 -25.30
N TYR A 50 16.25 -0.38 -26.11
CA TYR A 50 15.42 -1.41 -26.73
C TYR A 50 14.89 -2.38 -25.68
N ALA A 51 15.64 -2.66 -24.61
CA ALA A 51 15.22 -3.50 -23.49
C ALA A 51 14.02 -2.95 -22.70
N LEU A 52 13.59 -1.72 -22.95
CA LEU A 52 12.36 -1.17 -22.38
C LEU A 52 11.10 -1.78 -23.02
N PHE A 53 11.22 -2.43 -24.18
CA PHE A 53 10.10 -2.93 -24.98
C PHE A 53 10.02 -4.46 -25.01
N ILE A 54 8.83 -4.99 -25.27
CA ILE A 54 8.59 -6.42 -25.47
C ILE A 54 9.48 -6.94 -26.60
N ASN A 55 10.16 -8.05 -26.34
CA ASN A 55 11.12 -8.67 -27.27
C ASN A 55 12.27 -7.75 -27.70
N ARG A 56 12.59 -6.73 -26.88
CA ARG A 56 13.62 -5.73 -27.17
C ARG A 56 13.39 -5.01 -28.50
N ASN A 57 12.13 -4.78 -28.87
CA ASN A 57 11.77 -4.19 -30.15
C ASN A 57 10.89 -2.94 -29.94
N PRO A 58 11.40 -1.72 -30.26
CA PRO A 58 10.66 -0.47 -30.14
C PRO A 58 9.36 -0.37 -30.93
N SER A 59 9.10 -1.27 -31.89
CA SER A 59 7.79 -1.36 -32.56
C SER A 59 6.70 -1.87 -31.62
N ASN A 60 7.06 -2.69 -30.63
CA ASN A 60 6.15 -3.25 -29.64
C ASN A 60 5.88 -2.27 -28.49
N ASP A 61 4.97 -2.65 -27.59
CA ASP A 61 4.74 -1.91 -26.34
C ASP A 61 5.87 -2.10 -25.33
N ILE A 62 5.88 -1.24 -24.32
CA ILE A 62 6.78 -1.37 -23.18
C ILE A 62 6.56 -2.72 -22.49
N ARG A 63 7.66 -3.33 -22.04
CA ARG A 63 7.62 -4.62 -21.34
C ARG A 63 6.78 -4.53 -20.06
N ASP A 64 6.22 -5.67 -19.67
CA ASP A 64 5.47 -5.76 -18.42
C ASP A 64 6.36 -5.49 -17.21
N GLY A 65 5.78 -4.86 -16.19
CA GLY A 65 6.50 -4.45 -14.99
C GLY A 65 7.56 -3.35 -15.20
N LEU A 66 7.62 -2.71 -16.38
CA LEU A 66 8.51 -1.56 -16.58
C LEU A 66 8.14 -0.44 -15.59
N ASN A 67 9.12 0.01 -14.82
CA ASN A 67 9.03 1.15 -13.91
C ASN A 67 10.02 2.26 -14.33
N TYR A 68 10.13 3.32 -13.53
CA TYR A 68 10.93 4.48 -13.89
C TYR A 68 12.46 4.26 -13.83
N VAL A 69 12.96 3.24 -13.13
CA VAL A 69 14.41 3.05 -12.91
C VAL A 69 15.14 2.73 -14.23
N PRO A 70 14.77 1.69 -15.00
CA PRO A 70 15.40 1.41 -16.30
C PRO A 70 15.22 2.55 -17.31
N VAL A 71 14.11 3.30 -17.22
CA VAL A 71 13.87 4.45 -18.10
C VAL A 71 14.84 5.58 -17.78
N ASN A 72 15.04 5.89 -16.49
CA ASN A 72 15.99 6.91 -16.06
C ASN A 72 17.44 6.53 -16.39
N ASP A 73 17.81 5.26 -16.20
CA ASP A 73 19.14 4.76 -16.57
C ASP A 73 19.39 4.91 -18.08
N ALA A 74 18.41 4.56 -18.92
CA ALA A 74 18.50 4.74 -20.36
C ALA A 74 18.55 6.22 -20.78
N ILE A 75 17.84 7.12 -20.09
CA ILE A 75 17.94 8.58 -20.29
C ILE A 75 19.36 9.08 -19.97
N GLU A 76 19.93 8.65 -18.83
CA GLU A 76 21.31 8.97 -18.43
C GLU A 76 22.29 8.45 -19.49
N ALA A 77 22.15 7.20 -19.95
CA ALA A 77 23.02 6.61 -20.97
C ALA A 77 22.95 7.35 -22.32
N VAL A 78 21.76 7.68 -22.82
CA VAL A 78 21.59 8.45 -24.05
C VAL A 78 22.21 9.85 -23.94
N SER A 79 22.13 10.49 -22.77
CA SER A 79 22.74 11.82 -22.56
C SER A 79 24.27 11.84 -22.64
N LEU A 80 24.91 10.68 -22.49
CA LEU A 80 26.37 10.52 -22.52
C LEU A 80 26.93 10.24 -23.93
N LEU A 81 26.08 10.00 -24.94
CA LEU A 81 26.52 9.83 -26.32
C LEU A 81 27.04 11.15 -26.89
N GLU A 82 28.12 11.10 -27.67
CA GLU A 82 28.69 12.30 -28.30
C GLU A 82 27.93 12.68 -29.59
N ASP A 83 27.44 11.69 -30.33
CA ASP A 83 26.73 11.89 -31.59
C ASP A 83 25.28 12.34 -31.34
N THR A 84 24.99 13.59 -31.72
CA THR A 84 23.66 14.20 -31.57
C THR A 84 22.57 13.56 -32.44
N THR A 85 22.93 12.93 -33.56
CA THR A 85 22.00 12.19 -34.42
C THR A 85 21.56 10.90 -33.71
N GLN A 86 22.54 10.17 -33.16
CA GLN A 86 22.28 8.96 -32.37
C GLN A 86 21.48 9.27 -31.10
N GLN A 87 21.79 10.38 -30.41
CA GLN A 87 20.97 10.84 -29.29
C GLN A 87 19.53 11.07 -29.73
N THR A 88 19.31 11.75 -30.86
CA THR A 88 17.97 12.10 -31.35
C THR A 88 17.17 10.85 -31.69
N GLU A 89 17.79 9.87 -32.35
CA GLU A 89 17.17 8.57 -32.65
C GLU A 89 16.70 7.86 -31.38
N LEU A 90 17.59 7.70 -30.39
CA LEU A 90 17.26 6.98 -29.16
C LEU A 90 16.29 7.76 -28.27
N ARG A 91 16.33 9.10 -28.28
CA ARG A 91 15.35 9.95 -27.56
C ARG A 91 13.94 9.77 -28.10
N ALA A 92 13.76 9.66 -29.42
CA ALA A 92 12.44 9.40 -30.01
C ALA A 92 11.85 8.06 -29.53
N ILE A 93 12.71 7.05 -29.36
CA ILE A 93 12.29 5.75 -28.82
C ILE A 93 11.97 5.86 -27.32
N LEU A 94 12.80 6.57 -26.55
CA LEU A 94 12.53 6.84 -25.12
C LEU A 94 11.21 7.60 -24.93
N ASP A 95 10.90 8.57 -25.78
CA ASP A 95 9.63 9.32 -25.73
C ASP A 95 8.42 8.40 -25.89
N LYS A 96 8.51 7.37 -26.74
CA LYS A 96 7.47 6.32 -26.82
C LYS A 96 7.34 5.58 -25.49
N ALA A 97 8.44 5.11 -24.91
CA ALA A 97 8.42 4.38 -23.64
C ALA A 97 7.86 5.23 -22.49
N ILE A 98 8.30 6.49 -22.38
CA ILE A 98 7.84 7.45 -21.38
C ILE A 98 6.34 7.74 -21.56
N THR A 99 5.87 7.88 -22.80
CA THR A 99 4.45 8.11 -23.09
C THR A 99 3.59 6.93 -22.65
N GLN A 100 3.98 5.70 -23.00
CA GLN A 100 3.24 4.50 -22.59
C GLN A 100 3.29 4.28 -21.07
N LEU A 101 4.44 4.49 -20.43
CA LEU A 101 4.57 4.39 -18.98
C LEU A 101 3.72 5.44 -18.27
N THR A 102 3.71 6.68 -18.77
CA THR A 102 2.85 7.76 -18.27
C THR A 102 1.38 7.37 -18.36
N ALA A 103 0.95 6.78 -19.48
CA ALA A 103 -0.42 6.31 -19.65
C ALA A 103 -0.77 5.23 -18.61
N LYS A 104 0.10 4.20 -18.44
CA LYS A 104 -0.10 3.15 -17.42
C LYS A 104 -0.20 3.73 -16.00
N ILE A 105 0.70 4.65 -15.65
CA ILE A 105 0.69 5.31 -14.33
C ILE A 105 -0.58 6.14 -14.14
N LYS A 106 -0.98 6.91 -15.15
CA LYS A 106 -2.19 7.75 -15.08
C LYS A 106 -3.45 6.91 -14.88
N THR A 107 -3.56 5.76 -15.54
CA THR A 107 -4.73 4.88 -15.40
C THR A 107 -4.77 4.16 -14.06
N SER A 108 -3.63 3.90 -13.42
CA SER A 108 -3.59 3.21 -12.12
C SER A 108 -3.68 4.12 -10.91
N LEU A 109 -3.36 5.41 -11.02
CA LEU A 109 -3.32 6.29 -9.86
C LEU A 109 -4.72 6.49 -9.25
N THR A 110 -4.90 6.00 -8.03
CA THR A 110 -6.08 6.26 -7.18
C THR A 110 -5.65 6.75 -5.81
N ILE A 111 -6.57 7.39 -5.07
CA ILE A 111 -6.42 7.72 -3.65
C ILE A 111 -7.67 7.17 -2.96
N GLU A 112 -7.52 6.51 -1.82
CA GLU A 112 -8.67 6.09 -1.00
C GLU A 112 -9.57 7.28 -0.65
N THR A 113 -10.88 7.08 -0.67
CA THR A 113 -11.85 8.17 -0.49
C THR A 113 -12.20 8.43 0.97
N THR A 114 -12.03 7.41 1.82
CA THR A 114 -12.34 7.47 3.25
C THR A 114 -11.15 7.95 4.06
N LEU A 115 -10.87 9.26 4.00
CA LEU A 115 -9.65 9.84 4.55
C LEU A 115 -9.83 10.58 5.89
N ASN A 116 -11.04 10.93 6.32
CA ASN A 116 -11.21 11.71 7.56
C ASN A 116 -10.70 10.90 8.79
N GLY A 117 -9.92 11.51 9.67
CA GLY A 117 -9.25 10.83 10.77
C GLY A 117 -8.10 9.90 10.35
N ALA A 118 -7.81 9.74 9.05
CA ALA A 118 -6.73 8.87 8.60
C ALA A 118 -5.36 9.47 8.95
N THR A 119 -4.46 8.59 9.41
CA THR A 119 -3.05 8.90 9.71
C THR A 119 -2.11 8.46 8.58
N GLU A 120 -2.67 8.11 7.43
CA GLU A 120 -1.95 7.56 6.29
C GLU A 120 -2.76 7.78 5.01
N ILE A 121 -2.06 7.92 3.89
CA ILE A 121 -2.67 8.00 2.56
C ILE A 121 -2.39 6.67 1.87
N THR A 122 -3.45 6.05 1.37
CA THR A 122 -3.39 4.79 0.63
C THR A 122 -4.06 4.94 -0.73
N GLY A 123 -3.76 4.01 -1.64
CA GLY A 123 -4.30 3.98 -2.99
C GLY A 123 -3.56 2.99 -3.88
N GLU A 124 -3.90 3.01 -5.16
CA GLU A 124 -3.27 2.21 -6.20
C GLU A 124 -2.32 3.05 -7.05
N LEU A 125 -1.23 2.42 -7.48
CA LEU A 125 -0.24 3.02 -8.38
C LEU A 125 0.65 1.91 -8.94
N VAL A 126 1.11 2.06 -10.19
CA VAL A 126 2.07 1.12 -10.80
C VAL A 126 3.25 0.85 -9.85
N SER A 127 3.57 -0.42 -9.61
CA SER A 127 4.61 -0.83 -8.66
C SER A 127 5.95 -0.12 -8.87
N GLN A 128 6.66 0.13 -7.76
CA GLN A 128 7.95 0.83 -7.76
C GLN A 128 7.88 2.22 -8.42
N THR A 129 6.72 2.86 -8.47
CA THR A 129 6.59 4.27 -8.88
C THR A 129 6.77 5.17 -7.67
N ALA A 130 7.73 6.09 -7.74
CA ALA A 130 7.89 7.13 -6.73
C ALA A 130 6.84 8.24 -6.95
N PHE A 131 6.27 8.74 -5.85
CA PHE A 131 5.27 9.80 -5.88
C PHE A 131 5.52 10.82 -4.77
N ILE A 132 4.88 11.97 -4.91
CA ILE A 132 4.78 12.99 -3.88
C ILE A 132 3.33 13.06 -3.45
N ALA A 133 3.11 13.13 -2.14
CA ALA A 133 1.82 13.41 -1.55
C ALA A 133 1.87 14.76 -0.81
N GLU A 134 0.89 15.60 -1.06
CA GLU A 134 0.70 16.90 -0.42
C GLU A 134 -0.66 16.92 0.28
N VAL A 135 -0.72 17.56 1.44
CA VAL A 135 -1.95 17.79 2.19
C VAL A 135 -2.23 19.29 2.22
N TYR A 136 -3.47 19.65 1.93
CA TYR A 136 -3.97 21.01 1.92
C TYR A 136 -5.06 21.17 2.98
N ASN A 137 -5.06 22.28 3.70
CA ASN A 137 -6.12 22.61 4.65
C ASN A 137 -7.43 22.99 3.92
N ALA A 138 -8.49 23.27 4.68
CA ALA A 138 -9.79 23.66 4.12
C ALA A 138 -9.78 25.00 3.36
N ALA A 139 -8.79 25.87 3.63
CA ALA A 139 -8.57 27.11 2.89
C ALA A 139 -7.82 26.90 1.55
N GLY A 140 -7.34 25.67 1.29
CA GLY A 140 -6.59 25.34 0.08
C GLY A 140 -5.09 25.62 0.17
N GLU A 141 -4.55 25.83 1.37
CA GLU A 141 -3.13 26.07 1.60
C GLU A 141 -2.41 24.76 1.88
N LYS A 142 -1.22 24.56 1.31
CA LYS A 142 -0.42 23.36 1.54
C LYS A 142 0.14 23.37 2.96
N ILE A 143 -0.26 22.41 3.77
CA ILE A 143 0.19 22.27 5.16
C ILE A 143 1.18 21.13 5.35
N ALA A 144 1.24 20.16 4.43
CA ALA A 144 2.21 19.08 4.51
C ALA A 144 2.63 18.51 3.15
N MET A 145 3.81 17.88 3.14
CA MET A 145 4.37 17.16 1.99
C MET A 145 5.15 15.95 2.47
N THR A 146 5.03 14.85 1.72
CA THR A 146 5.85 13.66 1.88
C THR A 146 6.10 12.98 0.54
N THR A 147 7.03 12.05 0.51
CA THR A 147 7.34 11.22 -0.66
C THR A 147 7.07 9.76 -0.33
N GLY A 148 6.55 9.01 -1.29
CA GLY A 148 6.34 7.57 -1.15
C GLY A 148 6.73 6.81 -2.39
N MET A 149 6.66 5.49 -2.28
CA MET A 149 6.88 4.57 -3.39
C MET A 149 5.81 3.48 -3.38
N ALA A 150 5.27 3.16 -4.55
CA ALA A 150 4.34 2.05 -4.70
C ALA A 150 5.04 0.71 -4.44
N THR A 151 4.33 -0.20 -3.76
CA THR A 151 4.78 -1.54 -3.42
C THR A 151 4.74 -2.47 -4.64
N GLY A 152 5.25 -3.70 -4.49
CA GLY A 152 5.20 -4.72 -5.56
C GLY A 152 3.78 -5.11 -6.01
N ASN A 153 2.76 -4.83 -5.18
CA ASN A 153 1.37 -5.21 -5.44
C ASN A 153 0.53 -4.08 -6.08
N ASN A 154 1.18 -3.10 -6.72
CA ASN A 154 0.53 -1.92 -7.34
C ASN A 154 -0.31 -1.07 -6.36
N THR A 155 0.07 -1.06 -5.09
CA THR A 155 -0.57 -0.26 -4.03
C THR A 155 0.47 0.62 -3.36
N TYR A 156 0.04 1.69 -2.72
CA TYR A 156 0.92 2.47 -1.85
C TYR A 156 0.25 2.77 -0.51
N ARG A 157 1.10 3.01 0.49
CA ARG A 157 0.73 3.48 1.82
C ARG A 157 1.82 4.43 2.27
N VAL A 158 1.44 5.66 2.61
CA VAL A 158 2.37 6.64 3.17
C VAL A 158 1.82 7.13 4.50
N ALA A 159 2.57 6.88 5.57
CA ALA A 159 2.21 7.34 6.90
C ALA A 159 2.36 8.86 6.99
N LEU A 160 1.44 9.49 7.72
CA LEU A 160 1.41 10.93 7.97
C LEU A 160 1.97 11.31 9.34
N ASN A 161 2.64 10.40 10.04
CA ASN A 161 3.22 10.61 11.36
C ASN A 161 4.56 11.37 11.35
N HIS A 162 5.23 11.43 10.20
CA HIS A 162 6.53 12.11 10.05
C HIS A 162 6.66 12.77 8.67
N VAL A 163 5.92 13.85 8.46
CA VAL A 163 5.87 14.59 7.18
C VAL A 163 6.46 15.98 7.33
N ASN A 164 6.93 16.58 6.24
CA ASN A 164 7.31 17.99 6.24
C ASN A 164 6.06 18.83 6.37
N ARG A 165 5.96 19.65 7.43
CA ARG A 165 4.84 20.55 7.66
C ARG A 165 5.22 21.97 7.32
N TYR A 166 4.23 22.75 6.90
CA TYR A 166 4.42 24.12 6.45
C TYR A 166 3.53 25.08 7.23
N ASN A 167 3.96 26.33 7.36
CA ASN A 167 3.13 27.43 7.80
C ASN A 167 2.20 27.89 6.65
N GLU A 168 1.20 28.72 6.95
CA GLU A 168 0.27 29.25 5.95
C GLU A 168 0.97 30.05 4.83
N ASP A 169 2.11 30.68 5.13
CA ASP A 169 2.95 31.38 4.15
C ASP A 169 3.78 30.42 3.26
N GLY A 170 3.67 29.11 3.45
CA GLY A 170 4.38 28.08 2.70
C GLY A 170 5.82 27.82 3.16
N THR A 171 6.30 28.49 4.21
CA THR A 171 7.62 28.21 4.80
C THR A 171 7.61 26.86 5.52
N TRP A 172 8.71 26.12 5.43
CA TRP A 172 8.87 24.87 6.18
C TRP A 172 8.84 25.18 7.68
N ARG A 173 8.08 24.40 8.43
CA ARG A 173 7.92 24.55 9.88
C ARG A 173 8.74 23.53 10.65
N ASP A 174 8.42 22.26 10.46
CA ASP A 174 9.04 21.13 11.14
C ASP A 174 8.68 19.80 10.46
N MET A 175 9.25 18.70 10.97
CA MET A 175 8.78 17.34 10.68
C MET A 175 7.84 16.88 11.79
N GLY A 176 6.64 16.42 11.46
CA GLY A 176 5.70 15.96 12.47
C GLY A 176 4.47 15.27 11.90
N ALA A 177 3.52 14.96 12.77
CA ALA A 177 2.30 14.26 12.41
C ALA A 177 1.23 15.20 11.84
N VAL A 178 0.40 14.65 10.95
CA VAL A 178 -0.84 15.25 10.43
C VAL A 178 -1.93 14.18 10.47
N THR A 179 -3.08 14.54 11.01
CA THR A 179 -4.32 13.77 10.88
C THR A 179 -5.19 14.46 9.85
N LEU A 180 -5.72 13.71 8.89
CA LEU A 180 -6.58 14.28 7.85
C LEU A 180 -7.96 14.60 8.44
N GLU A 181 -8.51 15.76 8.10
CA GLU A 181 -9.82 16.20 8.59
C GLU A 181 -10.76 16.58 7.45
N LYS A 182 -12.07 16.46 7.67
CA LYS A 182 -13.11 16.80 6.70
C LYS A 182 -12.89 18.22 6.16
N GLY A 183 -12.90 18.35 4.84
CA GLY A 183 -12.69 19.62 4.14
C GLY A 183 -11.24 19.87 3.73
N MET A 184 -10.28 19.09 4.25
CA MET A 184 -8.92 19.06 3.70
C MET A 184 -8.90 18.41 2.30
N LYS A 185 -7.76 18.53 1.61
CA LYS A 185 -7.51 17.86 0.33
C LYS A 185 -6.16 17.15 0.36
N VAL A 186 -6.11 15.98 -0.27
CA VAL A 186 -4.87 15.25 -0.51
C VAL A 186 -4.59 15.27 -2.00
N LYS A 187 -3.38 15.68 -2.38
CA LYS A 187 -2.91 15.62 -3.76
C LYS A 187 -1.76 14.66 -3.86
N VAL A 188 -1.89 13.68 -4.75
CA VAL A 188 -0.81 12.77 -5.12
C VAL A 188 -0.40 13.06 -6.55
N TYR A 189 0.90 13.15 -6.80
CA TYR A 189 1.41 13.32 -8.16
C TYR A 189 2.72 12.58 -8.37
N VAL A 190 2.92 12.16 -9.61
CA VAL A 190 4.10 11.41 -10.06
C VAL A 190 4.92 12.28 -10.97
N ASN A 191 6.21 12.37 -10.70
CA ASN A 191 7.15 13.01 -11.61
C ASN A 191 7.95 11.95 -12.35
N LEU A 192 8.07 12.12 -13.66
CA LEU A 192 8.98 11.34 -14.50
C LEU A 192 10.00 12.28 -15.16
N LEU A 193 10.99 11.68 -15.82
CA LEU A 193 11.92 12.40 -16.68
C LEU A 193 11.45 12.31 -18.13
N ARG A 194 11.55 13.43 -18.85
CA ARG A 194 11.49 13.44 -20.32
C ARG A 194 12.77 12.80 -20.88
N SER A 195 12.79 12.44 -22.17
CA SER A 195 13.97 11.88 -22.83
C SER A 195 15.21 12.80 -22.81
N ASN A 196 15.02 14.10 -22.56
CA ASN A 196 16.08 15.08 -22.36
C ASN A 196 16.53 15.24 -20.88
N GLY A 197 16.01 14.42 -19.95
CA GLY A 197 16.34 14.47 -18.53
C GLY A 197 15.56 15.51 -17.71
N GLN A 198 14.71 16.33 -18.32
CA GLN A 198 13.90 17.30 -17.57
C GLN A 198 12.76 16.61 -16.82
N ARG A 199 12.54 16.98 -15.56
CA ARG A 199 11.39 16.52 -14.77
C ARG A 199 10.09 17.10 -15.32
N PHE A 200 9.04 16.30 -15.33
CA PHE A 200 7.67 16.74 -15.59
C PHE A 200 6.69 15.96 -14.71
N VAL A 201 5.51 16.55 -14.47
CA VAL A 201 4.42 15.88 -13.77
C VAL A 201 3.72 14.95 -14.77
N ALA A 202 3.88 13.65 -14.59
CA ALA A 202 3.31 12.63 -15.47
C ALA A 202 1.80 12.45 -15.22
N THR A 203 1.39 12.50 -13.96
CA THR A 203 -0.01 12.51 -13.56
C THR A 203 -0.16 13.16 -12.18
N THR A 204 -1.36 13.65 -11.89
CA THR A 204 -1.77 14.13 -10.57
C THR A 204 -3.23 13.77 -10.33
N LEU A 205 -3.54 13.43 -9.09
CA LEU A 205 -4.89 13.24 -8.59
C LEU A 205 -5.04 14.05 -7.31
N THR A 206 -6.14 14.75 -7.17
CA THR A 206 -6.51 15.45 -5.92
C THR A 206 -7.81 14.83 -5.43
N GLN A 207 -7.82 14.44 -4.16
CA GLN A 207 -8.93 13.83 -3.48
C GLN A 207 -9.33 14.71 -2.31
N ASP A 208 -10.62 14.98 -2.21
CA ASP A 208 -11.18 15.66 -1.04
C ASP A 208 -11.23 14.69 0.12
N VAL A 209 -10.82 15.18 1.30
CA VAL A 209 -11.00 14.46 2.55
C VAL A 209 -12.47 14.63 2.93
N ILE A 210 -13.25 13.65 2.53
CA ILE A 210 -14.63 13.47 2.97
C ILE A 210 -14.62 12.59 4.22
N GLY A 211 -15.48 12.92 5.19
CA GLY A 211 -15.85 11.96 6.23
C GLY A 211 -16.73 10.86 5.66
N ILE A 212 -16.94 9.79 6.42
CA ILE A 212 -18.07 8.90 6.13
C ILE A 212 -19.39 9.57 6.52
N PRO A 213 -20.51 9.25 5.84
CA PRO A 213 -21.84 9.58 6.33
C PRO A 213 -22.02 9.03 7.75
N TYR A 214 -22.69 9.80 8.62
CA TYR A 214 -22.94 9.38 10.00
C TYR A 214 -23.72 8.06 10.03
N GLU A 215 -24.66 7.89 9.11
CA GLU A 215 -25.51 6.72 8.93
C GLU A 215 -24.69 5.46 8.62
N GLU A 216 -23.55 5.60 7.95
CA GLU A 216 -22.66 4.47 7.67
C GLU A 216 -21.97 3.97 8.95
N ALA A 217 -21.56 4.89 9.83
CA ALA A 217 -21.03 4.54 11.14
C ALA A 217 -22.11 3.91 12.02
N VAL A 218 -23.32 4.49 12.03
CA VAL A 218 -24.48 3.93 12.75
C VAL A 218 -24.77 2.50 12.30
N ALA A 219 -24.83 2.25 10.99
CA ALA A 219 -25.09 0.93 10.45
C ALA A 219 -23.99 -0.08 10.85
N ALA A 220 -22.72 0.33 10.76
CA ALA A 220 -21.60 -0.53 11.15
C ALA A 220 -21.60 -0.88 12.64
N VAL A 221 -21.90 0.08 13.52
CA VAL A 221 -21.98 -0.14 14.97
C VAL A 221 -23.20 -0.99 15.32
N SER A 222 -24.36 -0.70 14.73
CA SER A 222 -25.62 -1.42 14.97
C SER A 222 -25.50 -2.89 14.58
N ALA A 223 -24.87 -3.18 13.44
CA ALA A 223 -24.64 -4.55 12.95
C ALA A 223 -23.75 -5.43 13.85
N LEU A 224 -23.06 -4.85 14.85
CA LEU A 224 -22.34 -5.64 15.87
C LEU A 224 -23.30 -6.34 16.84
N PHE A 225 -24.55 -5.88 16.91
CA PHE A 225 -25.53 -6.31 17.89
C PHE A 225 -26.64 -7.15 17.28
N LEU A 226 -27.30 -7.95 18.11
CA LEU A 226 -28.45 -8.73 17.71
C LEU A 226 -29.56 -7.81 17.21
N ASN A 227 -30.19 -8.18 16.09
CA ASN A 227 -31.26 -7.41 15.43
C ASN A 227 -30.86 -5.97 15.07
N ASP A 228 -29.57 -5.71 14.88
CA ASP A 228 -29.02 -4.38 14.62
C ASP A 228 -29.42 -3.34 15.69
N ASP A 229 -29.60 -3.75 16.95
CA ASP A 229 -29.94 -2.86 18.07
C ASP A 229 -28.80 -2.78 19.09
N PRO A 230 -28.07 -1.65 19.21
CA PRO A 230 -27.01 -1.46 20.20
C PRO A 230 -27.40 -1.65 21.67
N LYS A 231 -28.70 -1.69 21.98
CA LYS A 231 -29.20 -2.00 23.32
C LYS A 231 -29.15 -3.49 23.63
N GLU A 232 -29.15 -4.35 22.62
CA GLU A 232 -29.09 -5.80 22.72
C GLU A 232 -27.67 -6.31 23.04
N MET A 233 -27.52 -7.64 23.11
CA MET A 233 -26.23 -8.33 23.14
C MET A 233 -25.55 -8.32 21.77
N VAL A 234 -24.25 -8.61 21.72
CA VAL A 234 -23.54 -8.79 20.44
C VAL A 234 -24.07 -10.00 19.68
N ALA A 235 -24.16 -9.88 18.35
CA ALA A 235 -24.54 -11.00 17.49
C ALA A 235 -23.48 -12.13 17.56
N LEU A 236 -23.91 -13.37 17.33
CA LEU A 236 -23.01 -14.53 17.33
C LEU A 236 -21.92 -14.43 16.25
N THR A 237 -22.22 -13.73 15.15
CA THR A 237 -21.32 -13.49 14.03
C THR A 237 -20.32 -12.36 14.29
N THR A 238 -20.55 -11.53 15.30
CA THR A 238 -19.66 -10.41 15.62
C THR A 238 -18.31 -10.93 16.06
N SER A 239 -17.25 -10.48 15.42
CA SER A 239 -15.86 -10.86 15.71
C SER A 239 -15.06 -9.65 16.17
N LYS A 240 -13.85 -9.87 16.72
CA LYS A 240 -12.92 -8.77 17.01
C LYS A 240 -12.63 -7.91 15.78
N ALA A 241 -12.48 -8.54 14.61
CA ALA A 241 -12.24 -7.83 13.35
C ALA A 241 -13.41 -6.92 12.93
N SER A 242 -14.66 -7.33 13.14
CA SER A 242 -15.82 -6.47 12.86
C SER A 242 -15.94 -5.31 13.86
N VAL A 243 -15.58 -5.53 15.12
CA VAL A 243 -15.52 -4.47 16.14
C VAL A 243 -14.46 -3.43 15.76
N GLU A 244 -13.25 -3.87 15.37
CA GLU A 244 -12.19 -2.97 14.90
C GLU A 244 -12.58 -2.18 13.65
N GLU A 245 -13.33 -2.78 12.72
CA GLU A 245 -13.86 -2.07 11.55
C GLU A 245 -14.87 -0.99 11.93
N ALA A 246 -15.85 -1.30 12.79
CA ALA A 246 -16.78 -0.30 13.31
C ALA A 246 -16.06 0.81 14.07
N GLN A 247 -15.06 0.45 14.89
CA GLN A 247 -14.19 1.41 15.59
C GLN A 247 -13.49 2.36 14.62
N ARG A 248 -12.93 1.85 13.51
CA ARG A 248 -12.32 2.70 12.48
C ARG A 248 -13.33 3.70 11.92
N LYS A 249 -14.55 3.26 11.60
CA LYS A 249 -15.62 4.14 11.10
C LYS A 249 -16.04 5.21 12.11
N VAL A 250 -16.22 4.85 13.38
CA VAL A 250 -16.51 5.84 14.44
C VAL A 250 -15.36 6.85 14.59
N ASN A 251 -14.11 6.39 14.54
CA ASN A 251 -12.94 7.27 14.62
C ASN A 251 -12.89 8.31 13.49
N ILE A 252 -13.35 7.93 12.29
CA ILE A 252 -13.47 8.79 11.11
C ILE A 252 -14.53 9.90 11.32
N LEU A 253 -15.50 9.78 12.24
CA LEU A 253 -16.50 10.84 12.44
C LEU A 253 -15.91 12.11 13.07
N THR A 254 -16.49 13.27 12.75
CA THR A 254 -16.17 14.54 13.44
C THR A 254 -16.58 14.48 14.92
N PRO A 255 -15.83 15.13 15.84
CA PRO A 255 -16.22 15.20 17.25
C PRO A 255 -17.62 15.79 17.43
N ALA A 256 -18.52 15.01 18.02
CA ALA A 256 -19.90 15.38 18.31
C ALA A 256 -20.45 14.44 19.40
N PRO A 257 -21.47 14.84 20.20
CA PRO A 257 -22.08 13.97 21.20
C PRO A 257 -22.54 12.62 20.62
N GLU A 258 -23.05 12.62 19.39
CA GLU A 258 -23.51 11.42 18.69
C GLU A 258 -22.37 10.43 18.36
N LYS A 259 -21.14 10.93 18.16
CA LYS A 259 -19.94 10.09 18.01
C LYS A 259 -19.60 9.41 19.34
N GLU A 260 -19.71 10.12 20.46
CA GLU A 260 -19.45 9.55 21.80
C GLU A 260 -20.45 8.44 22.13
N VAL A 261 -21.72 8.61 21.74
CA VAL A 261 -22.73 7.55 21.86
C VAL A 261 -22.33 6.31 21.07
N LEU A 262 -21.92 6.47 19.80
CA LEU A 262 -21.45 5.35 18.98
C LEU A 262 -20.19 4.70 19.57
N GLN A 263 -19.25 5.50 20.10
CA GLN A 263 -18.06 4.97 20.78
C GLN A 263 -18.44 4.11 21.98
N GLY A 264 -19.37 4.56 22.82
CA GLY A 264 -19.85 3.77 23.96
C GLY A 264 -20.47 2.43 23.54
N TYR A 265 -21.12 2.37 22.38
CA TYR A 265 -21.59 1.10 21.82
C TYR A 265 -20.44 0.23 21.30
N VAL A 266 -19.41 0.79 20.67
CA VAL A 266 -18.23 -0.01 20.28
C VAL A 266 -17.52 -0.60 21.50
N ASP A 267 -17.32 0.18 22.56
CA ASP A 267 -16.69 -0.26 23.81
C ASP A 267 -17.50 -1.39 24.48
N LYS A 268 -18.84 -1.26 24.46
CA LYS A 268 -19.77 -2.31 24.91
C LYS A 268 -19.57 -3.58 24.07
N ALA A 269 -19.52 -3.48 22.75
CA ALA A 269 -19.35 -4.62 21.86
C ALA A 269 -17.99 -5.33 22.08
N GLU A 270 -16.91 -4.57 22.25
CA GLU A 270 -15.58 -5.11 22.54
C GLU A 270 -15.58 -5.92 23.85
N THR A 271 -16.15 -5.35 24.91
CA THR A 271 -16.29 -6.01 26.22
C THR A 271 -17.07 -7.32 26.08
N LEU A 272 -18.19 -7.27 25.37
CA LEU A 272 -19.08 -8.42 25.16
C LEU A 272 -18.41 -9.53 24.34
N VAL A 273 -17.74 -9.19 23.23
CA VAL A 273 -17.00 -10.15 22.40
C VAL A 273 -15.87 -10.80 23.21
N GLY A 274 -15.12 -10.01 23.99
CA GLY A 274 -14.07 -10.53 24.87
C GLY A 274 -14.61 -11.53 25.89
N ALA A 275 -15.72 -11.21 26.54
CA ALA A 275 -16.36 -12.10 27.51
C ALA A 275 -16.87 -13.41 26.87
N ARG A 276 -17.47 -13.32 25.68
CA ARG A 276 -17.93 -14.49 24.91
C ARG A 276 -16.76 -15.39 24.51
N ASP A 277 -15.69 -14.82 23.98
CA ASP A 277 -14.54 -15.56 23.46
C ASP A 277 -13.70 -16.20 24.59
N ALA A 278 -13.76 -15.65 25.82
CA ALA A 278 -13.11 -16.20 27.00
C ALA A 278 -13.81 -17.44 27.58
N PHE A 279 -14.94 -17.89 27.02
CA PHE A 279 -15.63 -19.09 27.48
C PHE A 279 -14.87 -20.37 27.05
N GLU A 280 -14.12 -20.97 27.96
CA GLU A 280 -13.13 -22.00 27.60
C GLU A 280 -13.70 -23.42 27.37
N LYS A 281 -14.82 -23.81 28.00
CA LYS A 281 -15.58 -25.07 27.80
C LYS A 281 -16.47 -25.39 29.01
N ILE A 282 -17.40 -26.32 28.82
CA ILE A 282 -18.07 -27.05 29.89
C ILE A 282 -17.36 -28.39 30.12
N THR A 283 -17.04 -28.71 31.37
CA THR A 283 -16.54 -30.04 31.77
C THR A 283 -17.71 -30.91 32.21
N LEU A 284 -17.89 -32.08 31.58
CA LEU A 284 -18.92 -33.06 31.95
C LEU A 284 -18.38 -34.05 32.99
N SER A 285 -19.25 -34.57 33.87
CA SER A 285 -18.92 -35.71 34.73
C SER A 285 -18.89 -37.02 33.92
N ALA A 286 -18.27 -38.07 34.47
CA ALA A 286 -18.02 -39.34 33.78
C ALA A 286 -19.29 -40.05 33.24
N ASP A 287 -20.47 -39.75 33.79
CA ASP A 287 -21.74 -40.39 33.43
C ASP A 287 -22.45 -39.75 32.21
N HIS A 288 -21.87 -38.67 31.65
CA HIS A 288 -22.49 -37.86 30.61
C HIS A 288 -21.68 -37.94 29.30
N LYS A 289 -22.09 -38.83 28.38
CA LYS A 289 -21.28 -39.27 27.23
C LYS A 289 -21.34 -38.38 25.98
N ALA A 290 -22.27 -37.43 25.91
CA ALA A 290 -22.34 -36.46 24.81
C ALA A 290 -23.03 -35.16 25.26
N ALA A 291 -22.47 -34.01 24.86
CA ALA A 291 -23.11 -32.71 24.98
C ALA A 291 -23.10 -31.95 23.66
N THR A 292 -24.20 -31.26 23.38
CA THR A 292 -24.24 -30.20 22.35
C THR A 292 -24.31 -28.85 23.04
N PHE A 293 -23.56 -27.89 22.52
CA PHE A 293 -23.44 -26.55 23.05
C PHE A 293 -24.03 -25.55 22.07
N ALA A 294 -24.90 -24.68 22.58
CA ALA A 294 -25.37 -23.52 21.84
C ALA A 294 -25.29 -22.28 22.72
N LEU A 295 -24.73 -21.20 22.15
CA LEU A 295 -24.81 -19.87 22.72
C LEU A 295 -26.08 -19.20 22.23
N ASN A 296 -26.93 -18.73 23.15
CA ASN A 296 -28.14 -18.00 22.84
C ASN A 296 -28.15 -16.67 23.60
N ASN A 297 -28.28 -15.58 22.84
CA ASN A 297 -28.18 -14.20 23.34
C ASN A 297 -29.46 -13.41 23.06
N ALA A 298 -30.60 -14.09 22.89
CA ALA A 298 -31.88 -13.45 22.59
C ALA A 298 -32.44 -12.59 23.75
N GLU A 299 -31.86 -12.67 24.95
CA GLU A 299 -32.26 -11.85 26.10
C GLU A 299 -31.18 -10.81 26.45
N GLN A 300 -31.62 -9.55 26.52
CA GLN A 300 -30.85 -8.31 26.63
C GLN A 300 -29.82 -8.19 27.79
N SER A 301 -29.63 -9.20 28.65
CA SER A 301 -28.87 -9.06 29.90
C SER A 301 -27.93 -10.22 30.27
N TYR A 302 -27.98 -11.36 29.57
CA TYR A 302 -27.16 -12.54 29.92
C TYR A 302 -26.72 -13.32 28.68
N TYR A 303 -25.49 -13.85 28.71
CA TYR A 303 -25.12 -14.96 27.84
C TYR A 303 -25.76 -16.23 28.37
N THR A 304 -26.71 -16.79 27.63
CA THR A 304 -27.33 -18.07 27.97
C THR A 304 -26.65 -19.19 27.21
N TYR A 305 -26.07 -20.12 27.96
CA TYR A 305 -25.47 -21.32 27.41
C TYR A 305 -26.46 -22.46 27.58
N GLN A 306 -26.89 -23.04 26.47
CA GLN A 306 -27.69 -24.25 26.46
C GLN A 306 -26.80 -25.45 26.23
N ILE A 307 -26.93 -26.43 27.14
CA ILE A 307 -26.14 -27.65 27.14
C ILE A 307 -27.14 -28.80 27.14
N THR A 308 -27.19 -29.58 26.06
CA THR A 308 -28.01 -30.80 26.04
C THR A 308 -27.14 -31.98 26.38
N VAL A 309 -27.39 -32.62 27.51
CA VAL A 309 -26.62 -33.76 28.02
C VAL A 309 -27.53 -34.99 28.11
N ASN A 310 -27.18 -36.08 27.41
CA ASN A 310 -27.99 -37.32 27.38
C ASN A 310 -29.49 -37.08 27.06
N GLY A 311 -29.81 -36.07 26.25
CA GLY A 311 -31.20 -35.69 25.88
C GLY A 311 -31.91 -34.75 26.87
N LYS A 312 -31.29 -34.37 27.99
CA LYS A 312 -31.79 -33.35 28.93
C LYS A 312 -31.10 -32.01 28.71
N SER A 313 -31.87 -30.93 28.57
CA SER A 313 -31.33 -29.57 28.43
C SER A 313 -31.05 -28.95 29.80
N VAL A 314 -29.85 -28.40 29.96
CA VAL A 314 -29.44 -27.56 31.09
C VAL A 314 -29.14 -26.16 30.55
N GLN A 315 -29.71 -25.14 31.19
CA GLN A 315 -29.42 -23.75 30.88
C GLN A 315 -28.58 -23.15 32.00
N THR A 316 -27.56 -22.38 31.62
CA THR A 316 -26.82 -21.54 32.56
C THR A 316 -26.60 -20.17 31.96
N THR A 317 -26.48 -19.17 32.82
CA THR A 317 -26.34 -17.77 32.44
C THR A 317 -25.07 -17.19 33.03
N SER A 318 -24.24 -16.50 32.25
CA SER A 318 -23.16 -15.66 32.78
C SER A 318 -23.53 -14.18 32.63
N SER A 319 -23.38 -13.42 33.71
CA SER A 319 -23.39 -11.96 33.65
C SER A 319 -22.05 -11.44 33.14
N VAL A 320 -22.10 -10.34 32.40
CA VAL A 320 -20.93 -9.71 31.76
C VAL A 320 -19.96 -9.07 32.78
N ASP A 321 -20.37 -8.89 34.04
CA ASP A 321 -19.61 -8.16 35.07
C ASP A 321 -18.70 -9.03 35.96
N GLY A 322 -18.23 -10.18 35.46
CA GLY A 322 -17.22 -11.03 36.14
C GLY A 322 -17.62 -11.67 37.48
N ALA A 323 -18.75 -11.29 38.09
CA ALA A 323 -19.23 -11.83 39.36
C ALA A 323 -20.18 -13.04 39.15
N ILE A 324 -19.57 -14.22 39.10
CA ILE A 324 -20.07 -15.59 39.39
C ILE A 324 -21.58 -15.74 39.65
N LYS A 325 -22.25 -16.67 38.94
CA LYS A 325 -23.38 -17.46 39.52
C LYS A 325 -23.36 -18.93 39.09
N LYS A 326 -23.47 -19.78 40.11
CA LYS A 326 -23.39 -21.25 40.12
C LYS A 326 -24.41 -21.89 39.17
N CYS A 327 -23.98 -22.88 38.39
CA CYS A 327 -24.91 -23.87 37.83
C CYS A 327 -25.62 -24.64 38.95
N CYS A 328 -26.90 -24.86 38.72
CA CYS A 328 -27.78 -25.70 39.53
C CYS A 328 -27.30 -27.15 39.55
N ASN A 329 -27.50 -27.82 40.70
CA ASN A 329 -27.47 -29.28 40.76
C ASN A 329 -28.53 -29.81 39.78
N VAL A 330 -28.08 -30.63 38.83
CA VAL A 330 -28.99 -31.46 38.04
C VAL A 330 -29.35 -32.66 38.91
N GLU A 331 -30.61 -32.76 39.33
CA GLU A 331 -31.16 -33.99 39.90
C GLU A 331 -31.31 -35.10 38.84
#